data_AF-A0A2E6TLM6-F1
#
_entry.id   AF-A0A2E6TLM6-F1
#
_cell.length_a   1.000
_cell.length_b   1.000
_cell.length_c   1.000
_cell.angle_alpha   90.00
_cell.angle_beta   90.00
_cell.angle_gamma   90.00
#
_symmetry.space_group_name_H-M   'P 1'
#
loop_
_entity.id
_entity.type
_entity.pdbx_description
1 polymer ?
#
loop_
_entity_poly.entity_id
_entity_poly.type
_entity_poly.pdbx_seq_one_letter_code
_entity_poly.pdbx_strand_id
1 'polypeptide(L)'
;MKERFEKLTELWEKLTPSRKLGLGVAVLGIIGLSIGILTWSGGSTDMRVLVSGADAKDLGEVVDVLKSNQVPFEYSESGDTILVPEDKRPAMRMELAMKGLPKSGDVGFEIFDEGNFGISDFVQRTNHTRAIQGELARTITMMDAIRSAKVFVVKPENNLLLSEDPNDRPSASVYVDTGGNTLDKPNVNAIQFLVARAVKGVNKSNVAVMDNQGNLLSDESESDGVAGVAGQMMKAYQAQERRLEQKIETMLARIVGQDKVVARVSVNLDTKSSTLLDEKFDPDGSVPRTTTSDKDSATTVETQPQNNATGMGANIPNVSQDASQQDPIMAQSDEKRESKTTDFEISRTLNETVQEPGAIIGRSAAVLIAKGEAPRTQAEIDTIHESVVNAIGARFDQSDLATHVTVHEVEFQPSYAGPAGETLNQFQQLLDTYGPHLKNLLGIILALAIFFVFLRMLKKFKPNDAEVQVLDEDDQQMLAGTRSLGSGLTPELLNDLIQEKPDNVSTALRKYLETGSSS
;
A
#
# COMPACT_ATOMS: atom_id res chain seq x y z
N MET A 1 -51.13 32.94 -23.25
CA MET A 1 -51.94 31.90 -22.57
C MET A 1 -53.38 32.34 -22.34
N LYS A 2 -53.65 33.56 -21.85
CA LYS A 2 -55.03 34.07 -21.64
C LYS A 2 -55.93 34.02 -22.89
N GLU A 3 -55.42 34.43 -24.05
CA GLU A 3 -56.15 34.37 -25.34
C GLU A 3 -56.57 32.96 -25.78
N ARG A 4 -55.83 31.91 -25.38
CA ARG A 4 -56.20 30.51 -25.71
C ARG A 4 -57.27 29.97 -24.76
N PHE A 5 -57.30 30.47 -23.52
CA PHE A 5 -58.37 30.20 -22.56
C PHE A 5 -59.66 30.93 -22.91
N GLU A 6 -59.57 32.16 -23.41
CA GLU A 6 -60.73 32.92 -23.90
C GLU A 6 -61.36 32.25 -25.13
N LYS A 7 -60.56 31.76 -26.08
CA LYS A 7 -61.10 31.00 -27.24
C LYS A 7 -61.76 29.67 -26.84
N LEU A 8 -61.28 29.01 -25.79
CA LEU A 8 -61.89 27.78 -25.27
C LEU A 8 -63.21 28.05 -24.53
N THR A 9 -63.29 29.16 -23.81
CA THR A 9 -64.52 29.57 -23.11
C THR A 9 -65.60 30.06 -24.08
N GLU A 10 -65.21 30.77 -25.15
CA GLU A 10 -66.13 31.19 -26.21
C GLU A 10 -66.69 30.00 -27.03
N LEU A 11 -65.85 28.99 -27.29
CA LEU A 11 -66.30 27.73 -27.91
C LEU A 11 -67.20 26.91 -26.98
N TRP A 12 -66.95 26.98 -25.66
CA TRP A 12 -67.79 26.35 -24.64
C TRP A 12 -69.18 26.99 -24.57
N GLU A 13 -69.29 28.32 -24.68
CA GLU A 13 -70.57 29.01 -24.63
C GLU A 13 -71.45 28.76 -25.86
N LYS A 14 -70.85 28.60 -27.05
CA LYS A 14 -71.56 28.35 -28.33
C LYS A 14 -72.10 26.91 -28.50
N LEU A 15 -71.85 26.00 -27.57
CA LEU A 15 -72.31 24.61 -27.63
C LEU A 15 -73.73 24.44 -27.05
N THR A 16 -74.60 23.73 -27.78
CA THR A 16 -75.95 23.35 -27.34
C THR A 16 -75.92 22.52 -26.05
N PRO A 17 -76.93 22.63 -25.15
CA PRO A 17 -76.92 21.97 -23.83
C PRO A 17 -76.70 20.44 -23.89
N SER A 18 -77.22 19.79 -24.92
CA SER A 18 -77.06 18.36 -25.20
C SER A 18 -75.63 17.97 -25.61
N ARG A 19 -74.90 18.85 -26.33
CA ARG A 19 -73.48 18.64 -26.67
C ARG A 19 -72.55 18.87 -25.48
N LYS A 20 -72.88 19.81 -24.59
CA LYS A 20 -72.16 20.03 -23.31
C LYS A 20 -72.20 18.80 -22.42
N LEU A 21 -73.37 18.15 -22.33
CA LEU A 21 -73.53 16.91 -21.56
C LEU A 21 -72.75 15.74 -22.18
N GLY A 22 -72.84 15.57 -23.51
CA GLY A 22 -72.09 14.53 -24.22
C GLY A 22 -70.58 14.65 -24.08
N LEU A 23 -70.04 15.88 -24.17
CA LEU A 23 -68.60 16.13 -23.97
C LEU A 23 -68.18 15.89 -22.51
N GLY A 24 -69.01 16.28 -21.54
CA GLY A 24 -68.75 16.02 -20.12
C GLY A 24 -68.67 14.53 -19.80
N VAL A 25 -69.59 13.72 -20.35
CA VAL A 25 -69.59 12.25 -20.18
C VAL A 25 -68.40 11.61 -20.90
N ALA A 26 -68.03 12.07 -22.10
CA ALA A 26 -66.87 11.56 -22.82
C ALA A 26 -65.55 11.85 -22.08
N VAL A 27 -65.39 13.06 -21.53
CA VAL A 27 -64.22 13.44 -20.73
C VAL A 27 -64.15 12.60 -19.44
N LEU A 28 -65.28 12.43 -18.73
CA LEU A 28 -65.33 11.57 -17.55
C LEU A 28 -65.05 10.09 -17.88
N GLY A 29 -65.53 9.60 -19.03
CA GLY A 29 -65.26 8.25 -19.51
C GLY A 29 -63.78 8.03 -19.81
N ILE A 30 -63.11 8.99 -20.47
CA ILE A 30 -61.67 8.94 -20.75
C ILE A 30 -60.86 8.98 -19.46
N ILE A 31 -61.24 9.84 -18.50
CA ILE A 31 -60.59 9.91 -17.19
C ILE A 31 -60.78 8.60 -16.43
N GLY A 32 -61.98 8.03 -16.41
CA GLY A 32 -62.28 6.75 -15.76
C GLY A 32 -61.51 5.58 -16.38
N LEU A 33 -61.42 5.51 -17.70
CA LEU A 33 -60.63 4.50 -18.42
C LEU A 33 -59.13 4.65 -18.15
N SER A 34 -58.63 5.89 -18.12
CA SER A 34 -57.23 6.19 -17.81
C SER A 34 -56.87 5.76 -16.38
N ILE A 35 -57.74 6.04 -15.41
CA ILE A 35 -57.56 5.60 -14.02
C ILE A 35 -57.64 4.07 -13.92
N GLY A 36 -58.61 3.44 -14.60
CA GLY A 36 -58.76 1.98 -14.62
C GLY A 36 -57.52 1.26 -15.14
N ILE A 37 -56.96 1.72 -16.26
CA ILE A 37 -55.73 1.17 -16.86
C ILE A 37 -54.53 1.35 -15.94
N LEU A 38 -54.39 2.51 -15.28
CA LEU A 38 -53.31 2.76 -14.33
C LEU A 38 -53.39 1.85 -13.09
N THR A 39 -54.60 1.58 -12.59
CA THR A 39 -54.77 0.72 -11.41
C THR A 39 -54.62 -0.77 -11.70
N TRP A 40 -54.93 -1.23 -12.92
CA TRP A 40 -54.83 -2.64 -13.29
C TRP A 40 -53.38 -3.07 -13.62
N SER A 41 -52.50 -2.12 -13.95
CA SER A 41 -51.07 -2.38 -14.22
C SER A 41 -50.22 -2.64 -12.95
N GLY A 42 -50.77 -2.50 -11.74
CA GLY A 42 -50.06 -2.70 -10.47
C GLY A 42 -49.98 -4.15 -9.98
N GLY A 43 -49.93 -5.14 -10.88
CA GLY A 43 -49.85 -6.56 -10.52
C GLY A 43 -48.56 -6.88 -9.74
N SER A 44 -48.70 -7.64 -8.65
CA SER A 44 -47.64 -8.11 -7.75
C SER A 44 -46.43 -8.62 -8.53
N THR A 45 -45.35 -7.82 -8.53
CA THR A 45 -44.10 -8.17 -9.19
C THR A 45 -43.28 -9.06 -8.25
N ASP A 46 -42.89 -10.26 -8.68
CA ASP A 46 -42.11 -11.19 -7.86
C ASP A 46 -40.74 -10.56 -7.54
N MET A 47 -40.53 -10.19 -6.28
CA MET A 47 -39.33 -9.52 -5.80
C MET A 47 -38.25 -10.57 -5.51
N ARG A 48 -37.07 -10.39 -6.07
CA ARG A 48 -35.94 -11.32 -5.96
C ARG A 48 -34.68 -10.60 -5.53
N VAL A 49 -33.83 -11.30 -4.79
CA VAL A 49 -32.58 -10.74 -4.24
C VAL A 49 -31.63 -10.31 -5.38
N LEU A 50 -31.19 -9.05 -5.32
CA LEU A 50 -30.18 -8.48 -6.21
C LEU A 50 -28.79 -8.53 -5.57
N VAL A 51 -28.67 -8.02 -4.35
CA VAL A 51 -27.44 -7.95 -3.54
C VAL A 51 -27.77 -8.33 -2.09
N SER A 52 -26.90 -9.11 -1.45
CA SER A 52 -26.99 -9.54 -0.04
C SER A 52 -25.63 -9.40 0.64
N GLY A 53 -25.60 -9.00 1.92
CA GLY A 53 -24.38 -9.00 2.74
C GLY A 53 -23.34 -7.92 2.35
N ALA A 54 -23.78 -6.84 1.69
CA ALA A 54 -22.92 -5.70 1.40
C ALA A 54 -22.93 -4.69 2.57
N ASP A 55 -21.83 -3.97 2.75
CA ASP A 55 -21.72 -2.93 3.78
C ASP A 55 -22.72 -1.79 3.52
N ALA A 56 -23.16 -1.07 4.55
CA ALA A 56 -24.22 -0.05 4.47
C ALA A 56 -23.90 1.06 3.45
N LYS A 57 -22.61 1.38 3.28
CA LYS A 57 -22.11 2.32 2.29
C LYS A 57 -22.31 1.83 0.85
N ASP A 58 -22.05 0.55 0.61
CA ASP A 58 -22.17 -0.06 -0.72
C ASP A 58 -23.62 -0.33 -1.08
N LEU A 59 -24.46 -0.70 -0.10
CA LEU A 59 -25.91 -0.74 -0.28
C LEU A 59 -26.46 0.63 -0.67
N GLY A 60 -25.92 1.72 -0.12
CA GLY A 60 -26.26 3.10 -0.53
C GLY A 60 -25.95 3.37 -2.00
N GLU A 61 -24.75 2.99 -2.47
CA GLU A 61 -24.37 3.16 -3.88
C GLU A 61 -25.20 2.28 -4.82
N VAL A 62 -25.53 1.04 -4.42
CA VAL A 62 -26.44 0.14 -5.16
C VAL A 62 -27.83 0.76 -5.27
N VAL A 63 -28.35 1.35 -4.19
CA VAL A 63 -29.64 2.06 -4.17
C VAL A 63 -29.63 3.27 -5.10
N ASP A 64 -28.54 4.03 -5.16
CA ASP A 64 -28.43 5.18 -6.07
C ASP A 64 -28.44 4.73 -7.55
N VAL A 65 -27.83 3.58 -7.86
CA VAL A 65 -27.91 2.97 -9.19
C VAL A 65 -29.34 2.49 -9.50
N LEU A 66 -30.05 1.92 -8.53
CA LEU A 66 -31.45 1.51 -8.71
C LEU A 66 -32.39 2.70 -8.90
N LYS A 67 -32.20 3.77 -8.12
CA LYS A 67 -32.98 5.02 -8.23
C LYS A 67 -32.74 5.73 -9.56
N SER A 68 -31.48 5.82 -10.01
CA SER A 68 -31.15 6.45 -11.30
C SER A 68 -31.74 5.67 -12.48
N ASN A 69 -31.83 4.35 -12.38
CA ASN A 69 -32.48 3.49 -13.37
C ASN A 69 -34.00 3.34 -13.17
N GLN A 70 -34.59 4.06 -12.22
CA GLN A 70 -36.04 4.03 -11.92
C GLN A 70 -36.57 2.60 -11.69
N VAL A 71 -35.76 1.76 -11.05
CA VAL A 71 -36.12 0.39 -10.70
C VAL A 71 -36.73 0.39 -9.30
N PRO A 72 -37.97 -0.09 -9.12
CA PRO A 72 -38.53 -0.25 -7.79
C PRO A 72 -37.73 -1.31 -7.03
N PHE A 73 -37.49 -1.08 -5.75
CA PHE A 73 -36.70 -1.96 -4.89
C PHE A 73 -37.31 -2.02 -3.49
N GLU A 74 -37.07 -3.13 -2.81
CA GLU A 74 -37.49 -3.37 -1.43
C GLU A 74 -36.29 -3.84 -0.60
N TYR A 75 -36.34 -3.61 0.71
CA TYR A 75 -35.36 -4.14 1.65
C TYR A 75 -35.89 -5.43 2.26
N SER A 76 -35.00 -6.39 2.56
CA SER A 76 -35.35 -7.54 3.39
C SER A 76 -35.70 -7.10 4.81
N GLU A 77 -36.38 -7.97 5.57
CA GLU A 77 -36.69 -7.74 6.99
C GLU A 77 -35.43 -7.48 7.86
N SER A 78 -34.26 -7.97 7.41
CA SER A 78 -32.94 -7.78 8.03
C SER A 78 -32.23 -6.48 7.61
N GLY A 79 -32.70 -5.79 6.56
CA GLY A 79 -32.13 -4.52 6.08
C GLY A 79 -30.77 -4.62 5.37
N ASP A 80 -30.22 -5.83 5.24
CA ASP A 80 -28.90 -6.14 4.65
C ASP A 80 -28.97 -6.59 3.18
N THR A 81 -30.18 -6.69 2.64
CA THR A 81 -30.45 -7.28 1.32
C THR A 81 -31.42 -6.40 0.54
N ILE A 82 -31.10 -6.18 -0.75
CA ILE A 82 -31.94 -5.41 -1.67
C ILE A 82 -32.63 -6.37 -2.64
N LEU A 83 -33.95 -6.28 -2.71
CA LEU A 83 -34.80 -7.01 -3.63
C LEU A 83 -35.24 -6.11 -4.79
N VAL A 84 -35.29 -6.68 -5.99
CA VAL A 84 -35.77 -6.02 -7.21
C VAL A 84 -36.72 -6.96 -7.97
N PRO A 85 -37.58 -6.41 -8.84
CA PRO A 85 -38.37 -7.19 -9.78
C PRO A 85 -37.54 -8.24 -10.54
N GLU A 86 -38.05 -9.47 -10.63
CA GLU A 86 -37.37 -10.57 -11.32
C GLU A 86 -37.00 -10.23 -12.78
N ASP A 87 -37.88 -9.52 -13.49
CA ASP A 87 -37.69 -9.09 -14.88
C ASP A 87 -36.50 -8.11 -15.03
N LYS A 88 -36.23 -7.28 -14.01
CA LYS A 88 -35.15 -6.28 -14.03
C LYS A 88 -33.85 -6.78 -13.40
N ARG A 89 -33.87 -7.89 -12.67
CA ARG A 89 -32.70 -8.45 -11.96
C ARG A 89 -31.47 -8.68 -12.85
N PRO A 90 -31.56 -9.31 -14.06
CA PRO A 90 -30.38 -9.55 -14.89
C PRO A 90 -29.75 -8.25 -15.42
N ALA A 91 -30.58 -7.29 -15.83
CA ALA A 91 -30.13 -5.99 -16.32
C ALA A 91 -29.42 -5.21 -15.21
N MET A 92 -29.99 -5.19 -14.00
CA MET A 92 -29.37 -4.52 -12.86
C MET A 92 -28.07 -5.19 -12.42
N ARG A 93 -27.95 -6.51 -12.51
CA ARG A 93 -26.66 -7.19 -12.23
C ARG A 93 -25.57 -6.77 -13.21
N MET A 94 -25.89 -6.66 -14.49
CA MET A 94 -24.94 -6.19 -15.50
C MET A 94 -24.52 -4.74 -15.22
N GLU A 95 -25.48 -3.86 -14.94
CA GLU A 95 -25.24 -2.45 -14.63
C GLU A 95 -24.38 -2.26 -13.37
N LEU A 96 -24.66 -3.03 -12.31
CA LEU A 96 -23.86 -3.02 -11.08
C LEU A 96 -22.45 -3.54 -11.33
N ALA A 97 -22.29 -4.60 -12.12
CA ALA A 97 -20.98 -5.12 -12.49
C ALA A 97 -20.16 -4.10 -13.30
N MET A 98 -20.79 -3.38 -14.24
CA MET A 98 -20.13 -2.30 -15.00
C MET A 98 -19.66 -1.15 -14.10
N LYS A 99 -20.35 -0.92 -12.98
CA LYS A 99 -19.99 0.09 -11.97
C LYS A 99 -19.10 -0.45 -10.85
N GLY A 100 -18.76 -1.75 -10.88
CA GLY A 100 -17.94 -2.39 -9.85
C GLY A 100 -18.60 -2.47 -8.48
N LEU A 101 -19.93 -2.63 -8.43
CA LEU A 101 -20.72 -2.72 -7.22
C LEU A 101 -21.24 -4.15 -6.96
N PRO A 102 -21.31 -4.60 -5.69
CA PRO A 102 -20.79 -3.93 -4.49
C PRO A 102 -19.25 -3.94 -4.44
N LYS A 103 -18.65 -2.93 -3.79
CA LYS A 103 -17.19 -2.82 -3.62
C LYS A 103 -16.67 -3.75 -2.53
N SER A 104 -17.53 -4.14 -1.59
CA SER A 104 -17.28 -5.07 -0.49
C SER A 104 -17.16 -6.51 -1.00
N GLY A 105 -15.99 -6.78 -1.60
CA GLY A 105 -15.54 -8.12 -1.99
C GLY A 105 -14.44 -8.69 -1.10
N ASP A 106 -14.01 -7.97 -0.06
CA ASP A 106 -12.97 -8.46 0.85
C ASP A 106 -13.60 -9.26 1.98
N VAL A 107 -13.54 -10.57 1.79
CA VAL A 107 -14.04 -11.59 2.68
C VAL A 107 -13.06 -11.78 3.83
N GLY A 108 -13.50 -11.49 5.07
CA GLY A 108 -12.71 -11.64 6.29
C GLY A 108 -12.90 -13.02 6.92
N PHE A 109 -12.98 -13.09 8.26
CA PHE A 109 -13.21 -14.36 8.96
C PHE A 109 -14.65 -14.89 8.86
N GLU A 110 -15.57 -14.15 8.24
CA GLU A 110 -16.98 -14.54 8.10
C GLU A 110 -17.17 -15.82 7.28
N ILE A 111 -16.21 -16.19 6.43
CA ILE A 111 -16.20 -17.49 5.70
C ILE A 111 -16.13 -18.72 6.60
N PHE A 112 -15.79 -18.55 7.88
CA PHE A 112 -15.75 -19.63 8.85
C PHE A 112 -17.05 -19.77 9.65
N ASP A 113 -17.96 -18.80 9.56
CA ASP A 113 -19.24 -18.85 10.27
C ASP A 113 -20.21 -19.84 9.60
N GLU A 114 -20.06 -20.06 8.28
CA GLU A 114 -20.76 -21.10 7.54
C GLU A 114 -20.08 -22.46 7.78
N GLY A 115 -20.70 -23.29 8.62
CA GLY A 115 -20.22 -24.64 8.96
C GLY A 115 -20.17 -25.58 7.76
N ASN A 116 -19.06 -25.56 7.02
CA ASN A 116 -18.80 -26.50 5.93
C ASN A 116 -18.10 -27.77 6.45
N PHE A 117 -18.88 -28.83 6.66
CA PHE A 117 -18.34 -30.16 6.99
C PHE A 117 -17.74 -30.82 5.74
N GLY A 118 -16.53 -31.37 5.86
CA GLY A 118 -15.87 -32.12 4.77
C GLY A 118 -14.89 -31.32 3.89
N ILE A 119 -14.48 -30.12 4.31
CA ILE A 119 -13.46 -29.35 3.59
C ILE A 119 -12.06 -29.98 3.71
N SER A 120 -11.28 -29.89 2.63
CA SER A 120 -9.87 -30.28 2.64
C SER A 120 -9.04 -29.28 3.44
N ASP A 121 -7.97 -29.75 4.09
CA ASP A 121 -6.97 -28.95 4.79
C ASP A 121 -6.34 -27.86 3.88
N PHE A 122 -6.17 -28.15 2.58
CA PHE A 122 -5.76 -27.15 1.59
C PHE A 122 -6.76 -25.98 1.48
N VAL A 123 -8.06 -26.31 1.43
CA VAL A 123 -9.14 -25.32 1.35
C VAL A 123 -9.19 -24.51 2.64
N GLN A 124 -9.07 -25.16 3.80
CA GLN A 124 -9.05 -24.49 5.10
C GLN A 124 -7.89 -23.50 5.22
N ARG A 125 -6.67 -23.86 4.79
CA ARG A 125 -5.51 -22.95 4.76
C ARG A 125 -5.68 -21.79 3.79
N THR A 126 -6.25 -22.07 2.62
CA THR A 126 -6.52 -21.04 1.61
C THR A 126 -7.53 -20.03 2.15
N ASN A 127 -8.62 -20.51 2.74
CA ASN A 127 -9.63 -19.68 3.40
C ASN A 127 -9.01 -18.88 4.55
N HIS A 128 -8.19 -19.48 5.39
CA HIS A 128 -7.54 -18.78 6.50
C HIS A 128 -6.63 -17.65 6.00
N THR A 129 -5.90 -17.87 4.90
CA THR A 129 -5.06 -16.83 4.30
C THR A 129 -5.90 -15.72 3.67
N ARG A 130 -7.01 -16.04 3.01
CA ARG A 130 -7.97 -15.06 2.48
C ARG A 130 -8.59 -14.20 3.59
N ALA A 131 -9.01 -14.83 4.69
CA ALA A 131 -9.57 -14.12 5.84
C ALA A 131 -8.56 -13.12 6.43
N ILE A 132 -7.30 -13.53 6.61
CA ILE A 132 -6.23 -12.63 7.08
C ILE A 132 -6.00 -11.47 6.11
N GLN A 133 -6.01 -11.71 4.79
CA GLN A 133 -5.87 -10.66 3.79
C GLN A 133 -7.01 -9.63 3.88
N GLY A 134 -8.26 -10.11 4.04
CA GLY A 134 -9.44 -9.25 4.23
C GLY A 134 -9.38 -8.43 5.51
N GLU A 135 -9.05 -9.04 6.65
CA GLU A 135 -8.91 -8.32 7.93
C GLU A 135 -7.77 -7.30 7.93
N LEU A 136 -6.64 -7.65 7.30
CA LEU A 136 -5.53 -6.70 7.12
C LEU A 136 -5.95 -5.52 6.26
N ALA A 137 -6.65 -5.76 5.13
CA ALA A 137 -7.16 -4.72 4.26
C ALA A 137 -8.12 -3.76 5.00
N ARG A 138 -9.05 -4.32 5.79
CA ARG A 138 -9.97 -3.53 6.64
C ARG A 138 -9.23 -2.71 7.67
N THR A 139 -8.28 -3.33 8.38
CA THR A 139 -7.49 -2.65 9.42
C THR A 139 -6.65 -1.51 8.84
N ILE A 140 -5.99 -1.73 7.69
CA ILE A 140 -5.19 -0.70 7.02
C ILE A 140 -6.08 0.44 6.52
N THR A 141 -7.29 0.14 6.03
CA THR A 141 -8.25 1.15 5.58
C THR A 141 -8.78 2.04 6.73
N MET A 142 -8.67 1.60 7.99
CA MET A 142 -9.01 2.43 9.15
C MET A 142 -7.96 3.50 9.45
N MET A 143 -6.77 3.45 8.83
CA MET A 143 -5.73 4.45 9.04
C MET A 143 -6.06 5.77 8.33
N ASP A 144 -5.71 6.88 8.97
CA ASP A 144 -5.84 8.20 8.35
C ASP A 144 -5.04 8.28 7.04
N ALA A 145 -5.60 8.97 6.04
CA ALA A 145 -5.08 9.10 4.67
C ALA A 145 -5.17 7.85 3.77
N ILE A 146 -5.78 6.74 4.21
CA ILE A 146 -6.03 5.56 3.36
C ILE A 146 -7.53 5.44 3.06
N ARG A 147 -7.90 5.48 1.78
CA ARG A 147 -9.29 5.35 1.31
C ARG A 147 -9.69 3.89 1.12
N SER A 148 -8.77 3.09 0.58
CA SER A 148 -8.93 1.65 0.43
C SER A 148 -7.57 0.98 0.42
N ALA A 149 -7.51 -0.26 0.87
CA ALA A 149 -6.31 -1.07 0.84
C ALA A 149 -6.62 -2.47 0.31
N LYS A 150 -5.65 -3.09 -0.35
CA LYS A 150 -5.71 -4.50 -0.73
C LYS A 150 -4.41 -5.19 -0.37
N VAL A 151 -4.50 -6.36 0.25
CA VAL A 151 -3.35 -7.08 0.77
C VAL A 151 -3.26 -8.44 0.09
N PHE A 152 -2.11 -8.73 -0.51
CA PHE A 152 -1.77 -10.03 -1.05
C PHE A 152 -0.70 -10.65 -0.16
N VAL A 153 -0.93 -11.90 0.24
CA VAL A 153 0.01 -12.68 1.06
C VAL A 153 0.32 -13.96 0.31
N VAL A 154 1.60 -14.21 0.06
CA VAL A 154 2.09 -15.43 -0.55
C VAL A 154 2.80 -16.25 0.52
N LYS A 155 2.34 -17.49 0.71
CA LYS A 155 2.99 -18.47 1.58
C LYS A 155 3.34 -19.68 0.74
N PRO A 156 4.58 -20.19 0.83
CA PRO A 156 4.95 -21.40 0.13
C PRO A 156 4.23 -22.61 0.71
N GLU A 157 4.04 -23.64 -0.13
CA GLU A 157 3.41 -24.88 0.30
C GLU A 157 4.37 -25.65 1.22
N ASN A 158 3.82 -26.19 2.32
CA ASN A 158 4.61 -26.87 3.33
C ASN A 158 4.97 -28.29 2.83
N ASN A 159 5.97 -28.38 1.95
CA ASN A 159 6.49 -29.66 1.48
C ASN A 159 7.40 -30.25 2.56
N LEU A 160 6.89 -31.26 3.29
CA LEU A 160 7.63 -31.96 4.36
C LEU A 160 8.88 -32.72 3.88
N LEU A 161 9.21 -32.67 2.59
CA LEU A 161 10.26 -33.49 1.98
C LEU A 161 11.29 -32.70 1.15
N LEU A 162 11.05 -31.44 0.82
CA LEU A 162 12.03 -30.56 0.17
C LEU A 162 11.72 -29.10 0.56
N SER A 163 12.79 -28.36 0.85
CA SER A 163 12.95 -26.89 0.72
C SER A 163 13.44 -26.21 2.01
N GLU A 164 14.74 -26.35 2.29
CA GLU A 164 15.55 -25.25 2.82
C GLU A 164 16.05 -24.39 1.65
N ASP A 165 15.19 -24.07 0.67
CA ASP A 165 15.54 -23.07 -0.34
C ASP A 165 15.40 -21.69 0.34
N PRO A 166 16.48 -20.92 0.51
CA PRO A 166 16.41 -19.59 1.12
C PRO A 166 15.52 -18.61 0.33
N ASN A 167 15.15 -18.93 -0.93
CA ASN A 167 14.24 -18.14 -1.74
C ASN A 167 12.75 -18.45 -1.48
N ASP A 168 12.43 -19.52 -0.76
CA ASP A 168 11.06 -19.94 -0.48
C ASP A 168 10.54 -19.28 0.81
N ARG A 169 10.63 -17.94 0.88
CA ARG A 169 10.20 -17.15 2.03
C ARG A 169 8.83 -16.54 1.77
N PRO A 170 7.92 -16.54 2.77
CA PRO A 170 6.64 -15.88 2.61
C PRO A 170 6.85 -14.35 2.46
N SER A 171 6.02 -13.76 1.60
CA SER A 171 6.07 -12.35 1.25
C SER A 171 4.66 -11.76 1.19
N ALA A 172 4.58 -10.43 1.22
CA ALA A 172 3.31 -9.73 1.09
C ALA A 172 3.44 -8.45 0.25
N SER A 173 2.37 -8.14 -0.46
CA SER A 173 2.24 -6.91 -1.23
C SER A 173 0.98 -6.19 -0.79
N VAL A 174 1.12 -4.93 -0.42
CA VAL A 174 0.04 -4.06 0.02
C VAL A 174 -0.13 -2.96 -1.01
N TYR A 175 -1.33 -2.87 -1.56
CA TYR A 175 -1.78 -1.75 -2.37
C TYR A 175 -2.60 -0.81 -1.49
N VAL A 176 -2.28 0.49 -1.53
CA VAL A 176 -3.05 1.52 -0.82
C VAL A 176 -3.52 2.61 -1.79
N ASP A 177 -4.81 2.91 -1.74
CA ASP A 177 -5.37 4.10 -2.38
C ASP A 177 -5.46 5.21 -1.34
N THR A 178 -4.61 6.22 -1.47
CA THR A 178 -4.60 7.39 -0.59
C THR A 178 -5.52 8.52 -1.08
N GLY A 179 -6.19 8.31 -2.22
CA GLY A 179 -7.06 9.32 -2.81
C GLY A 179 -6.33 10.57 -3.33
N GLY A 180 -5.02 10.50 -3.54
CA GLY A 180 -4.17 11.61 -4.00
C GLY A 180 -3.31 12.26 -2.91
N ASN A 181 -3.43 11.80 -1.65
CA ASN A 181 -2.54 12.24 -0.56
C ASN A 181 -1.23 11.44 -0.57
N THR A 182 -0.13 12.04 -0.11
CA THR A 182 1.12 11.30 0.10
C THR A 182 1.11 10.61 1.44
N LEU A 183 1.39 9.30 1.48
CA LEU A 183 1.55 8.56 2.72
C LEU A 183 2.95 8.82 3.30
N ASP A 184 3.03 9.17 4.58
CA ASP A 184 4.27 9.41 5.29
C ASP A 184 4.99 8.11 5.67
N LYS A 185 6.31 8.17 5.79
CA LYS A 185 7.16 7.01 6.14
C LYS A 185 6.74 6.30 7.43
N PRO A 186 6.34 7.00 8.52
CA PRO A 186 5.79 6.35 9.71
C PRO A 186 4.59 5.45 9.42
N ASN A 187 3.62 5.91 8.63
CA ASN A 187 2.45 5.12 8.27
C ASN A 187 2.81 3.92 7.37
N VAL A 188 3.72 4.10 6.40
CA VAL A 188 4.24 2.98 5.60
C VAL A 188 4.90 1.93 6.49
N ASN A 189 5.74 2.35 7.44
CA ASN A 189 6.41 1.45 8.38
C ASN A 189 5.42 0.72 9.29
N ALA A 190 4.34 1.39 9.72
CA ALA A 190 3.28 0.79 10.52
C ALA A 190 2.54 -0.30 9.73
N ILE A 191 2.20 -0.05 8.46
CA ILE A 191 1.61 -1.05 7.56
C ILE A 191 2.52 -2.27 7.42
N GLN A 192 3.82 -2.07 7.12
CA GLN A 192 4.76 -3.18 6.98
C GLN A 192 4.88 -3.99 8.29
N PHE A 193 4.89 -3.32 9.43
CA PHE A 193 4.97 -3.99 10.73
C PHE A 193 3.69 -4.77 11.06
N LEU A 194 2.51 -4.21 10.77
CA LEU A 194 1.23 -4.87 10.96
C LEU A 194 1.15 -6.16 10.15
N VAL A 195 1.49 -6.10 8.86
CA VAL A 195 1.47 -7.27 7.97
C VAL A 195 2.47 -8.33 8.40
N ALA A 196 3.71 -7.93 8.72
CA ALA A 196 4.75 -8.85 9.19
C ALA A 196 4.36 -9.57 10.49
N ARG A 197 3.59 -8.92 11.37
CA ARG A 197 3.13 -9.52 12.63
C ARG A 197 1.87 -10.35 12.48
N ALA A 198 0.99 -10.03 11.53
CA ALA A 198 -0.22 -10.78 11.26
C ALA A 198 0.06 -12.08 10.48
N VAL A 199 1.13 -12.12 9.68
CA VAL A 199 1.46 -13.27 8.83
C VAL A 199 2.72 -13.96 9.33
N LYS A 200 2.57 -15.19 9.85
CA LYS A 200 3.71 -16.02 10.28
C LYS A 200 4.76 -16.17 9.17
N GLY A 201 6.00 -15.84 9.51
CA GLY A 201 7.18 -16.02 8.66
C GLY A 201 7.48 -14.83 7.73
N VAL A 202 6.60 -13.84 7.63
CA VAL A 202 6.84 -12.64 6.82
C VAL A 202 7.69 -11.65 7.61
N ASN A 203 8.84 -11.26 7.04
CA ASN A 203 9.68 -10.19 7.58
C ASN A 203 9.24 -8.83 7.03
N LYS A 204 9.50 -7.75 7.79
CA LYS A 204 9.18 -6.37 7.38
C LYS A 204 9.80 -6.01 6.01
N SER A 205 11.01 -6.49 5.73
CA SER A 205 11.74 -6.31 4.46
C SER A 205 11.02 -6.94 3.26
N ASN A 206 10.19 -7.98 3.49
CA ASN A 206 9.48 -8.72 2.46
C ASN A 206 8.04 -8.22 2.27
N VAL A 207 7.73 -7.04 2.78
CA VAL A 207 6.42 -6.38 2.62
C VAL A 207 6.58 -5.16 1.73
N ALA A 208 6.14 -5.30 0.48
CA ALA A 208 6.09 -4.19 -0.47
C ALA A 208 4.80 -3.39 -0.26
N VAL A 209 4.90 -2.06 -0.18
CA VAL A 209 3.76 -1.15 -0.06
C VAL A 209 3.77 -0.20 -1.24
N MET A 210 2.70 -0.21 -2.04
CA MET A 210 2.55 0.60 -3.26
C MET A 210 1.32 1.50 -3.17
N ASP A 211 1.42 2.70 -3.73
CA ASP A 211 0.29 3.63 -3.83
C ASP A 211 -0.53 3.46 -5.13
N ASN A 212 -1.63 4.21 -5.22
CA ASN A 212 -2.49 4.28 -6.40
C ASN A 212 -1.84 4.96 -7.62
N GLN A 213 -0.70 5.61 -7.47
CA GLN A 213 0.07 6.24 -8.55
C GLN A 213 1.17 5.31 -9.09
N GLY A 214 1.35 4.12 -8.50
CA GLY A 214 2.37 3.15 -8.88
C GLY A 214 3.73 3.41 -8.22
N ASN A 215 3.81 4.27 -7.21
CA ASN A 215 5.03 4.48 -6.45
C ASN A 215 5.18 3.39 -5.39
N LEU A 216 6.37 2.79 -5.33
CA LEU A 216 6.77 1.95 -4.21
C LEU A 216 7.11 2.84 -3.01
N LEU A 217 6.30 2.76 -1.96
CA LEU A 217 6.44 3.55 -0.74
C LEU A 217 7.31 2.86 0.31
N SER A 218 7.31 1.53 0.31
CA SER A 218 8.25 0.75 1.09
C SER A 218 9.66 0.97 0.57
N ASP A 219 10.60 1.37 1.42
CA ASP A 219 12.02 1.21 1.11
C ASP A 219 12.23 -0.32 0.94
N GLU A 220 12.34 -0.78 -0.31
CA GLU A 220 12.82 -2.13 -0.60
C GLU A 220 14.25 -2.15 -0.11
N SER A 221 14.43 -2.68 1.09
CA SER A 221 15.74 -3.00 1.59
C SER A 221 16.27 -4.15 0.75
N GLU A 222 16.74 -3.88 -0.47
CA GLU A 222 17.82 -4.65 -1.11
C GLU A 222 19.13 -4.45 -0.29
N SER A 223 19.04 -4.52 1.05
CA SER A 223 20.07 -4.08 1.98
C SER A 223 20.50 -5.17 2.94
N ASP A 224 20.32 -6.44 2.58
CA ASP A 224 21.13 -7.51 3.18
C ASP A 224 22.56 -7.55 2.57
N GLY A 225 22.86 -6.65 1.62
CA GLY A 225 24.17 -6.48 1.01
C GLY A 225 24.89 -5.18 1.39
N VAL A 226 26.21 -5.15 1.17
CA VAL A 226 27.12 -4.01 1.39
C VAL A 226 26.60 -2.70 0.76
N ALA A 227 25.91 -2.78 -0.37
CA ALA A 227 25.35 -1.62 -1.08
C ALA A 227 24.22 -0.92 -0.30
N GLY A 228 23.38 -1.68 0.41
CA GLY A 228 22.28 -1.10 1.17
C GLY A 228 22.74 -0.49 2.50
N VAL A 229 23.76 -1.08 3.14
CA VAL A 229 24.45 -0.47 4.28
C VAL A 229 25.07 0.88 3.86
N ALA A 230 25.73 0.92 2.70
CA ALA A 230 26.28 2.16 2.15
C ALA A 230 25.20 3.22 1.87
N GLY A 231 24.04 2.80 1.35
CA GLY A 231 22.90 3.71 1.10
C GLY A 231 22.29 4.28 2.39
N GLN A 232 22.13 3.46 3.44
CA GLN A 232 21.65 3.91 4.74
C GLN A 232 22.66 4.86 5.41
N MET A 233 23.93 4.55 5.29
CA MET A 233 25.05 5.35 5.79
C MET A 233 25.08 6.72 5.09
N MET A 234 24.91 6.77 3.76
CA MET A 234 24.76 8.02 3.00
C MET A 234 23.55 8.86 3.44
N LYS A 235 22.40 8.23 3.67
CA LYS A 235 21.20 8.93 4.20
C LYS A 235 21.48 9.52 5.60
N ALA A 236 22.18 8.79 6.46
CA ALA A 236 22.56 9.28 7.79
C ALA A 236 23.53 10.48 7.70
N TYR A 237 24.40 10.52 6.70
CA TYR A 237 25.32 11.63 6.46
C TYR A 237 24.63 12.90 6.02
N GLN A 238 23.74 12.79 5.03
CA GLN A 238 22.92 13.93 4.61
C GLN A 238 22.07 14.47 5.77
N ALA A 239 21.59 13.60 6.66
CA ALA A 239 20.87 14.02 7.86
C ALA A 239 21.77 14.78 8.85
N GLN A 240 23.03 14.35 9.02
CA GLN A 240 24.00 15.08 9.85
C GLN A 240 24.40 16.43 9.25
N GLU A 241 24.64 16.50 7.94
CA GLU A 241 24.90 17.75 7.22
C GLU A 241 23.75 18.73 7.42
N ARG A 242 22.51 18.31 7.12
CA ARG A 242 21.30 19.15 7.32
C ARG A 242 21.14 19.59 8.78
N ARG A 243 21.42 18.71 9.74
CA ARG A 243 21.34 19.05 11.17
C ARG A 243 22.36 20.14 11.53
N LEU A 244 23.58 20.07 11.00
CA LEU A 244 24.61 21.08 11.22
C LEU A 244 24.27 22.39 10.50
N GLU A 245 23.78 22.34 9.26
CA GLU A 245 23.26 23.50 8.51
C GLU A 245 22.19 24.23 9.32
N GLN A 246 21.14 23.52 9.75
CA GLN A 246 20.06 24.07 10.57
C GLN A 246 20.56 24.65 11.90
N LYS A 247 21.53 24.00 12.55
CA LYS A 247 22.12 24.48 13.80
C LYS A 247 22.84 25.82 13.60
N ILE A 248 23.58 25.98 12.50
CA ILE A 248 24.27 27.23 12.15
C ILE A 248 23.26 28.30 11.78
N GLU A 249 22.30 27.99 10.90
CA GLU A 249 21.28 28.93 10.43
C GLU A 249 20.42 29.46 11.58
N THR A 250 19.91 28.59 12.45
CA THR A 250 19.07 29.00 13.59
C THR A 250 19.82 29.81 14.64
N MET A 251 21.12 29.56 14.81
CA MET A 251 21.99 30.36 15.68
C MET A 251 22.19 31.76 15.10
N LEU A 252 22.64 31.85 13.84
CA LEU A 252 22.97 33.12 13.19
C LEU A 252 21.73 33.95 12.83
N ALA A 253 20.59 33.31 12.58
CA ALA A 253 19.32 33.99 12.31
C ALA A 253 18.89 34.92 13.45
N ARG A 254 19.29 34.64 14.70
CA ARG A 254 19.02 35.54 15.84
C ARG A 254 19.82 36.84 15.80
N ILE A 255 20.94 36.85 15.08
CA ILE A 255 21.84 38.01 14.96
C ILE A 255 21.50 38.79 13.69
N VAL A 256 21.28 38.10 12.58
CA VAL A 256 21.17 38.75 11.26
C VAL A 256 19.74 38.77 10.69
N GLY A 257 18.81 38.00 11.26
CA GLY A 257 17.43 37.85 10.80
C GLY A 257 17.16 36.48 10.14
N GLN A 258 15.89 36.07 10.15
CA GLN A 258 15.44 34.89 9.38
C GLN A 258 15.64 35.15 7.88
N ASP A 259 15.96 34.10 7.12
CA ASP A 259 16.24 34.14 5.67
C ASP A 259 17.46 34.98 5.23
N LYS A 260 18.27 35.46 6.17
CA LYS A 260 19.49 36.26 5.92
C LYS A 260 20.80 35.47 6.14
N VAL A 261 20.69 34.16 6.31
CA VAL A 261 21.83 33.23 6.45
C VAL A 261 21.58 32.05 5.54
N VAL A 262 22.63 31.63 4.84
CA VAL A 262 22.67 30.34 4.16
C VAL A 262 23.91 29.61 4.64
N ALA A 263 23.74 28.47 5.26
CA ALA A 263 24.86 27.62 5.66
C ALA A 263 24.87 26.34 4.84
N ARG A 264 26.05 25.97 4.34
CA ARG A 264 26.29 24.66 3.72
C ARG A 264 27.38 23.95 4.48
N VAL A 265 27.11 22.72 4.89
CA VAL A 265 28.05 21.90 5.64
C VAL A 265 28.28 20.61 4.88
N SER A 266 29.55 20.23 4.74
CA SER A 266 29.94 18.93 4.19
C SER A 266 30.73 18.15 5.23
N VAL A 267 30.44 16.86 5.35
CA VAL A 267 31.10 15.95 6.29
C VAL A 267 31.88 14.90 5.50
N ASN A 268 33.20 14.86 5.70
CA ASN A 268 34.07 13.83 5.14
C ASN A 268 34.20 12.66 6.12
N LEU A 269 34.05 11.44 5.62
CA LEU A 269 34.02 10.23 6.42
C LEU A 269 35.03 9.20 5.95
N ASP A 270 35.49 8.38 6.89
CA ASP A 270 36.31 7.23 6.59
C ASP A 270 35.42 6.06 6.21
N THR A 271 35.46 5.68 4.95
CA THR A 271 34.70 4.53 4.44
C THR A 271 35.45 3.22 4.63
N LYS A 272 36.66 3.25 5.20
CA LYS A 272 37.46 2.05 5.42
C LYS A 272 36.91 1.29 6.63
N SER A 273 36.73 0.00 6.44
CA SER A 273 36.57 -0.95 7.53
C SER A 273 37.85 -1.75 7.65
N SER A 274 38.40 -1.84 8.86
CA SER A 274 39.57 -2.68 9.12
C SER A 274 39.53 -3.29 10.51
N THR A 275 39.86 -4.57 10.60
CA THR A 275 40.13 -5.25 11.87
C THR A 275 41.63 -5.35 12.04
N LEU A 276 42.16 -4.73 13.09
CA LEU A 276 43.56 -4.82 13.46
C LEU A 276 43.69 -5.76 14.66
N LEU A 277 44.45 -6.84 14.45
CA LEU A 277 44.77 -7.81 15.49
C LEU A 277 46.21 -7.59 15.94
N ASP A 278 46.39 -7.02 17.14
CA ASP A 278 47.70 -6.87 17.76
C ASP A 278 47.92 -7.99 18.77
N GLU A 279 48.97 -8.77 18.53
CA GLU A 279 49.34 -9.92 19.34
C GLU A 279 50.71 -9.67 19.98
N LYS A 280 50.69 -9.45 21.30
CA LYS A 280 51.90 -9.18 22.07
C LYS A 280 52.20 -10.33 23.03
N PHE A 281 53.42 -10.84 22.95
CA PHE A 281 53.97 -11.79 23.90
C PHE A 281 54.84 -11.06 24.91
N ASP A 282 54.64 -11.34 26.19
CA ASP A 282 55.52 -10.85 27.26
C ASP A 282 56.42 -12.00 27.74
N PRO A 283 57.71 -12.00 27.33
CA PRO A 283 58.66 -13.07 27.69
C PRO A 283 59.01 -13.08 29.18
N ASP A 284 58.83 -11.96 29.89
CA ASP A 284 59.19 -11.84 31.32
C ASP A 284 58.05 -12.37 32.23
N GLY A 285 56.82 -12.40 31.73
CA GLY A 285 55.64 -12.98 32.38
C GLY A 285 55.48 -14.50 32.17
N SER A 286 56.57 -15.25 32.00
CA SER A 286 56.51 -16.70 31.78
C SER A 286 56.20 -17.47 33.06
N VAL A 287 55.21 -18.36 33.01
CA VAL A 287 54.83 -19.23 34.13
C VAL A 287 55.12 -20.69 33.79
N PRO A 288 55.82 -21.47 34.65
CA PRO A 288 56.06 -22.88 34.39
C PRO A 288 54.73 -23.63 34.43
N ARG A 289 54.35 -24.26 33.32
CA ARG A 289 53.10 -25.02 33.17
C ARG A 289 53.28 -26.47 33.58
N THR A 290 54.41 -27.09 33.23
CA THR A 290 54.70 -28.48 33.60
C THR A 290 56.20 -28.63 33.83
N THR A 291 56.56 -29.36 34.89
CA THR A 291 57.95 -29.70 35.19
C THR A 291 58.04 -31.19 35.38
N THR A 292 58.75 -31.87 34.47
CA THR A 292 59.07 -33.29 34.59
C THR A 292 60.51 -33.40 35.06
N SER A 293 60.74 -34.12 36.15
CA SER A 293 62.06 -34.35 36.72
C SER A 293 62.29 -35.85 36.87
N ASP A 294 63.22 -36.37 36.09
CA ASP A 294 63.66 -37.75 36.16
C ASP A 294 64.97 -37.79 36.94
N LYS A 295 64.98 -38.54 38.04
CA LYS A 295 66.14 -38.70 38.93
C LYS A 295 66.49 -40.17 39.00
N ASP A 296 67.62 -40.52 38.41
CA ASP A 296 68.23 -41.84 38.52
C ASP A 296 69.40 -41.75 39.51
N SER A 297 69.39 -42.62 40.51
CA SER A 297 70.53 -42.80 41.42
C SER A 297 70.89 -44.28 41.50
N ALA A 298 72.15 -44.60 41.20
CA ALA A 298 72.69 -45.95 41.30
C ALA A 298 73.87 -45.94 42.28
N THR A 299 73.78 -46.77 43.32
CA THR A 299 74.88 -47.01 44.25
C THR A 299 75.39 -48.43 44.02
N THR A 300 76.66 -48.54 43.64
CA THR A 300 77.34 -49.83 43.45
C THR A 300 78.38 -50.00 44.56
N VAL A 301 78.35 -51.15 45.25
CA VAL A 301 79.31 -51.52 46.29
C VAL A 301 79.97 -52.82 45.87
N GLU A 302 81.29 -52.81 45.71
CA GLU A 302 82.07 -53.98 45.30
C GLU A 302 82.98 -54.44 46.45
N THR A 303 82.93 -55.74 46.77
CA THR A 303 83.76 -56.37 47.82
C THR A 303 84.65 -57.45 47.21
N GLN A 304 85.97 -57.33 47.37
CA GLN A 304 86.96 -58.24 46.78
C GLN A 304 87.28 -59.44 47.70
N PRO A 305 87.26 -60.70 47.21
CA PRO A 305 87.60 -61.87 48.04
C PRO A 305 89.11 -62.08 48.17
N GLN A 306 89.62 -62.15 49.41
CA GLN A 306 91.03 -62.34 49.75
C GLN A 306 91.40 -63.83 49.73
N ASN A 307 92.30 -64.23 48.82
CA ASN A 307 92.76 -65.62 48.68
C ASN A 307 94.30 -65.63 48.66
N ASN A 308 94.96 -66.14 49.69
CA ASN A 308 96.41 -66.40 49.68
C ASN A 308 96.81 -67.48 50.70
N ALA A 309 97.18 -68.67 50.20
CA ALA A 309 97.77 -69.77 50.96
C ALA A 309 99.24 -69.99 50.55
N THR A 310 100.12 -69.87 51.55
CA THR A 310 101.38 -70.60 51.81
C THR A 310 102.46 -70.72 50.72
N GLY A 311 103.59 -70.02 50.93
CA GLY A 311 104.87 -70.30 50.29
C GLY A 311 106.04 -69.58 51.00
N MET A 312 106.94 -70.35 51.59
CA MET A 312 108.02 -69.95 52.51
C MET A 312 109.14 -69.12 51.85
N GLY A 313 109.76 -68.20 52.60
CA GLY A 313 110.95 -67.47 52.16
C GLY A 313 111.47 -66.51 53.23
N ALA A 314 112.40 -67.00 54.04
CA ALA A 314 112.91 -66.41 55.28
C ALA A 314 113.70 -65.09 55.13
N ASN A 315 113.62 -64.30 56.23
CA ASN A 315 114.75 -63.69 56.94
C ASN A 315 115.39 -62.39 56.39
N ILE A 316 114.91 -61.25 56.90
CA ILE A 316 115.79 -60.31 57.62
C ILE A 316 115.00 -59.49 58.66
N PRO A 317 115.59 -59.20 59.84
CA PRO A 317 114.83 -58.81 61.04
C PRO A 317 114.76 -57.30 61.30
N ASN A 318 113.62 -56.94 61.91
CA ASN A 318 113.43 -55.88 62.91
C ASN A 318 113.42 -54.41 62.42
N VAL A 319 112.21 -53.91 62.17
CA VAL A 319 111.68 -52.81 62.99
C VAL A 319 110.16 -52.93 63.07
N SER A 320 109.67 -52.80 64.29
CA SER A 320 108.31 -53.03 64.77
C SER A 320 107.30 -52.08 64.13
N GLN A 321 106.17 -52.62 63.66
CA GLN A 321 104.93 -51.85 63.59
C GLN A 321 103.74 -52.75 63.95
N ASP A 322 103.07 -52.31 65.00
CA ASP A 322 101.82 -52.78 65.56
C ASP A 322 100.73 -52.74 64.48
N ALA A 323 100.29 -53.91 64.01
CA ALA A 323 99.20 -54.04 63.03
C ALA A 323 97.96 -54.56 63.77
N SER A 324 97.18 -53.62 64.29
CA SER A 324 95.81 -53.83 64.70
C SER A 324 94.90 -53.96 63.46
N GLN A 325 93.95 -54.89 63.60
CA GLN A 325 92.87 -55.30 62.70
C GLN A 325 92.52 -54.32 61.57
N GLN A 326 92.64 -54.79 60.32
CA GLN A 326 92.30 -54.05 59.11
C GLN A 326 90.90 -54.44 58.63
N ASP A 327 89.95 -53.51 58.75
CA ASP A 327 88.62 -53.62 58.15
C ASP A 327 88.73 -53.70 56.61
N PRO A 328 87.89 -54.50 55.92
CA PRO A 328 87.96 -54.64 54.47
C PRO A 328 87.61 -53.32 53.77
N ILE A 329 88.46 -52.92 52.82
CA ILE A 329 88.28 -51.74 51.96
C ILE A 329 87.08 -52.01 51.03
N MET A 330 85.94 -51.39 51.30
CA MET A 330 84.78 -51.36 50.40
C MET A 330 84.90 -50.19 49.43
N ALA A 331 84.84 -50.46 48.13
CA ALA A 331 84.73 -49.41 47.11
C ALA A 331 83.24 -49.17 46.84
N GLN A 332 82.76 -47.98 47.20
CA GLN A 332 81.40 -47.52 46.90
C GLN A 332 81.46 -46.46 45.81
N SER A 333 80.68 -46.65 44.75
CA SER A 333 80.48 -45.67 43.68
C SER A 333 79.02 -45.26 43.63
N ASP A 334 78.78 -43.96 43.75
CA ASP A 334 77.46 -43.35 43.65
C ASP A 334 77.37 -42.56 42.34
N GLU A 335 76.48 -42.97 41.44
CA GLU A 335 76.14 -42.22 40.22
C GLU A 335 74.74 -41.63 40.37
N LYS A 336 74.63 -40.31 40.16
CA LYS A 336 73.35 -39.60 40.19
C LYS A 336 73.17 -38.83 38.89
N ARG A 337 72.08 -39.12 38.17
CA ARG A 337 71.65 -38.40 36.98
C ARG A 337 70.30 -37.74 37.24
N GLU A 338 70.23 -36.44 37.00
CA GLU A 338 68.98 -35.67 37.08
C GLU A 338 68.73 -35.02 35.72
N SER A 339 67.57 -35.31 35.13
CA SER A 339 67.05 -34.64 33.94
C SER A 339 65.81 -33.84 34.35
N LYS A 340 65.77 -32.55 34.01
CA LYS A 340 64.64 -31.68 34.32
C LYS A 340 64.20 -30.94 33.06
N THR A 341 62.98 -31.18 32.63
CA THR A 341 62.32 -30.46 31.53
C THR A 341 61.22 -29.60 32.11
N THR A 342 61.22 -28.29 31.81
CA THR A 342 60.20 -27.35 32.27
C THR A 342 59.59 -26.65 31.07
N ASP A 343 58.29 -26.85 30.87
CA ASP A 343 57.50 -26.16 29.86
C ASP A 343 56.95 -24.86 30.45
N PHE A 344 57.13 -23.76 29.73
CA PHE A 344 56.64 -22.44 30.13
C PHE A 344 55.46 -22.03 29.25
N GLU A 345 54.45 -21.44 29.85
CA GLU A 345 53.41 -20.70 29.13
C GLU A 345 53.80 -19.21 29.15
N ILE A 346 53.87 -18.59 27.97
CA ILE A 346 54.20 -17.16 27.83
C ILE A 346 52.89 -16.39 27.80
N SER A 347 52.79 -15.32 28.60
CA SER A 347 51.58 -14.52 28.59
C SER A 347 51.39 -13.85 27.21
N ARG A 348 50.17 -13.97 26.68
CA ARG A 348 49.74 -13.43 25.38
C ARG A 348 48.64 -12.41 25.63
N THR A 349 48.85 -11.19 25.16
CA THR A 349 47.80 -10.16 25.10
C THR A 349 47.32 -10.04 23.67
N LEU A 350 46.03 -10.27 23.45
CA LEU A 350 45.38 -10.13 22.16
C LEU A 350 44.49 -8.87 22.20
N ASN A 351 44.88 -7.86 21.43
CA ASN A 351 44.08 -6.65 21.25
C ASN A 351 43.44 -6.70 19.86
N GLU A 352 42.13 -6.93 19.82
CA GLU A 352 41.34 -6.83 18.59
C GLU A 352 40.71 -5.43 18.54
N THR A 353 41.17 -4.61 17.59
CA THR A 353 40.58 -3.29 17.32
C THR A 353 39.80 -3.36 16.02
N VAL A 354 38.47 -3.23 16.12
CA VAL A 354 37.58 -3.16 14.95
C VAL A 354 37.32 -1.69 14.64
N GLN A 355 37.80 -1.24 13.47
CA GLN A 355 37.46 0.07 12.92
C GLN A 355 36.25 -0.09 12.01
N GLU A 356 35.11 0.40 12.51
CA GLU A 356 33.86 0.46 11.75
C GLU A 356 33.91 1.61 10.72
N PRO A 357 33.36 1.41 9.51
CA PRO A 357 33.26 2.47 8.54
C PRO A 357 32.27 3.54 9.01
N GLY A 358 32.60 4.81 8.75
CA GLY A 358 31.74 5.96 9.04
C GLY A 358 32.20 6.87 10.17
N ALA A 359 33.45 6.74 10.61
CA ALA A 359 34.11 7.76 11.40
C ALA A 359 34.23 9.08 10.61
N ILE A 360 34.02 10.22 11.27
CA ILE A 360 34.13 11.54 10.64
C ILE A 360 35.61 11.93 10.59
N ILE A 361 36.17 12.08 9.38
CA ILE A 361 37.54 12.55 9.15
C ILE A 361 37.61 14.07 9.23
N GLY A 362 36.57 14.77 8.79
CA GLY A 362 36.59 16.22 8.77
C GLY A 362 35.24 16.83 8.42
N ARG A 363 35.13 18.15 8.65
CA ARG A 363 33.91 18.92 8.38
C ARG A 363 34.30 20.22 7.69
N SER A 364 33.60 20.59 6.62
CA SER A 364 33.74 21.91 6.02
C SER A 364 32.42 22.65 6.09
N ALA A 365 32.47 23.96 6.32
CA ALA A 365 31.29 24.80 6.36
C ALA A 365 31.52 26.08 5.56
N ALA A 366 30.56 26.41 4.70
CA ALA A 366 30.49 27.67 3.99
C ALA A 366 29.24 28.42 4.47
N VAL A 367 29.44 29.59 5.07
CA VAL A 367 28.37 30.40 5.61
C VAL A 367 28.32 31.72 4.86
N LEU A 368 27.17 31.99 4.25
CA LEU A 368 26.88 33.25 3.60
C LEU A 368 25.89 34.04 4.44
N ILE A 369 26.22 35.30 4.67
CA ILE A 369 25.41 36.21 5.50
C ILE A 369 24.99 37.38 4.64
N ALA A 370 23.71 37.74 4.69
CA ALA A 370 23.21 38.90 3.98
C ALA A 370 23.83 40.20 4.54
N LYS A 371 24.17 41.11 3.64
CA LYS A 371 24.67 42.44 3.99
C LYS A 371 23.66 43.22 4.84
N GLY A 372 24.14 43.77 5.96
CA GLY A 372 23.33 44.66 6.81
C GLY A 372 23.15 46.07 6.21
N GLU A 373 22.45 46.95 6.93
CA GLU A 373 22.34 48.38 6.54
C GLU A 373 23.71 49.06 6.46
N ALA A 374 24.63 48.65 7.34
CA ALA A 374 26.06 48.93 7.25
C ALA A 374 26.83 47.62 7.02
N PRO A 375 27.91 47.64 6.21
CA PRO A 375 28.81 46.49 6.10
C PRO A 375 29.41 46.16 7.47
N ARG A 376 29.47 44.87 7.80
CA ARG A 376 30.03 44.43 9.09
C ARG A 376 31.54 44.65 9.13
N THR A 377 32.05 44.92 10.32
CA THR A 377 33.49 45.03 10.53
C THR A 377 34.15 43.65 10.50
N GLN A 378 35.44 43.61 10.17
CA GLN A 378 36.18 42.34 10.12
C GLN A 378 36.15 41.60 11.49
N ALA A 379 36.22 42.34 12.60
CA ALA A 379 36.15 41.76 13.94
C ALA A 379 34.82 41.04 14.24
N GLU A 380 33.70 41.55 13.71
CA GLU A 380 32.40 40.91 13.84
C GLU A 380 32.32 39.63 13.01
N ILE A 381 32.89 39.64 11.80
CA ILE A 381 32.98 38.46 10.94
C ILE A 381 33.84 37.37 11.60
N ASP A 382 34.95 37.75 12.22
CA ASP A 382 35.84 36.82 12.93
C ASP A 382 35.14 36.21 14.16
N THR A 383 34.34 36.99 14.89
CA THR A 383 33.54 36.49 16.02
C THR A 383 32.47 35.48 15.56
N ILE A 384 31.83 35.76 14.41
CA ILE A 384 30.87 34.84 13.81
C ILE A 384 31.57 33.56 13.35
N HIS A 385 32.73 33.68 12.72
CA HIS A 385 33.55 32.54 12.31
C HIS A 385 33.89 31.63 13.48
N GLU A 386 34.41 32.18 14.58
CA GLU A 386 34.71 31.40 15.79
C GLU A 386 33.47 30.72 16.38
N SER A 387 32.32 31.42 16.36
CA SER A 387 31.05 30.86 16.82
C SER A 387 30.59 29.68 15.96
N VAL A 388 30.76 29.77 14.63
CA VAL A 388 30.45 28.68 13.69
C VAL A 388 31.39 27.49 13.91
N VAL A 389 32.69 27.72 14.07
CA VAL A 389 33.69 26.68 14.35
C VAL A 389 33.34 25.92 15.64
N ASN A 390 32.95 26.64 16.69
CA ASN A 390 32.48 26.03 17.94
C ASN A 390 31.14 25.30 17.77
N ALA A 391 30.23 25.81 16.92
CA ALA A 391 28.93 25.19 16.66
C ALA A 391 29.04 23.85 15.92
N ILE A 392 29.96 23.73 14.97
CA ILE A 392 30.23 22.47 14.26
C ILE A 392 30.95 21.44 15.13
N GLY A 393 31.50 21.87 16.28
CA GLY A 393 32.13 21.01 17.28
C GLY A 393 33.53 20.55 16.88
N ALA A 394 34.25 21.34 16.08
CA ALA A 394 35.66 21.11 15.82
C ALA A 394 36.42 21.19 17.15
N ARG A 395 37.01 20.08 17.59
CA ARG A 395 37.94 20.15 18.72
C ARG A 395 39.30 20.49 18.13
N PHE A 396 39.95 21.51 18.69
CA PHE A 396 41.28 21.92 18.27
C PHE A 396 42.32 20.94 18.82
N ASP A 397 42.24 19.65 18.48
CA ASP A 397 43.44 18.84 18.47
C ASP A 397 44.21 19.20 17.21
N GLN A 398 45.47 19.57 17.42
CA GLN A 398 46.34 20.34 16.53
C GLN A 398 46.67 19.65 15.18
N SER A 399 46.05 18.50 14.92
CA SER A 399 46.19 17.65 13.74
C SER A 399 44.93 17.54 12.87
N ASP A 400 43.84 18.24 13.21
CA ASP A 400 42.58 18.19 12.44
C ASP A 400 42.71 19.01 11.14
N LEU A 401 43.55 18.50 10.23
CA LEU A 401 44.05 19.06 8.97
C LEU A 401 42.96 19.33 7.90
N ALA A 402 41.67 19.27 8.23
CA ALA A 402 40.60 19.33 7.23
C ALA A 402 39.41 20.23 7.59
N THR A 403 39.36 20.85 8.77
CA THR A 403 38.21 21.70 9.11
C THR A 403 38.32 23.08 8.47
N HIS A 404 37.64 23.26 7.34
CA HIS A 404 37.62 24.52 6.57
C HIS A 404 36.27 25.22 6.79
N VAL A 405 36.28 26.30 7.57
CA VAL A 405 35.11 27.17 7.76
C VAL A 405 35.36 28.51 7.08
N THR A 406 34.43 28.91 6.22
CA THR A 406 34.45 30.22 5.56
C THR A 406 33.17 30.97 5.86
N VAL A 407 33.30 32.27 6.13
CA VAL A 407 32.18 33.17 6.38
C VAL A 407 32.34 34.37 5.46
N HIS A 408 31.33 34.62 4.63
CA HIS A 408 31.32 35.76 3.72
C HIS A 408 30.02 36.54 3.81
N GLU A 409 30.14 37.87 3.83
CA GLU A 409 29.00 38.77 3.70
C GLU A 409 28.74 39.03 2.21
N VAL A 410 27.52 38.77 1.75
CA VAL A 410 27.11 38.93 0.34
C VAL A 410 25.71 39.54 0.24
N GLU A 411 25.36 40.08 -0.91
CA GLU A 411 24.02 40.61 -1.18
C GLU A 411 23.11 39.49 -1.71
N PHE A 412 22.03 39.20 -0.98
CA PHE A 412 21.07 38.17 -1.40
C PHE A 412 20.08 38.76 -2.39
N GLN A 413 19.86 38.08 -3.52
CA GLN A 413 18.77 38.43 -4.40
C GLN A 413 17.45 37.95 -3.79
N PRO A 414 16.39 38.77 -3.76
CA PRO A 414 15.09 38.32 -3.29
C PRO A 414 14.61 37.18 -4.21
N SER A 415 14.35 36.01 -3.61
CA SER A 415 13.72 34.89 -4.30
C SER A 415 12.38 35.36 -4.84
N TYR A 416 12.30 35.55 -6.16
CA TYR A 416 11.09 35.98 -6.84
C TYR A 416 10.07 34.84 -6.77
N ALA A 417 9.18 34.86 -5.78
CA ALA A 417 8.00 34.01 -5.76
C ALA A 417 7.09 34.49 -6.91
N GLY A 418 7.02 33.71 -7.99
CA GLY A 418 6.20 34.04 -9.14
C GLY A 418 4.71 34.23 -8.77
N PRO A 419 3.93 34.96 -9.58
CA PRO A 419 2.56 35.41 -9.28
C PRO A 419 1.50 34.29 -9.25
N ALA A 420 1.90 33.02 -9.22
CA ALA A 420 0.99 31.88 -9.29
C ALA A 420 0.08 31.75 -8.05
N GLY A 421 0.54 32.21 -6.88
CA GLY A 421 -0.23 32.12 -5.63
C GLY A 421 -1.40 33.11 -5.54
N GLU A 422 -1.25 34.32 -6.08
CA GLU A 422 -2.29 35.36 -6.02
C GLU A 422 -3.34 35.20 -7.12
N THR A 423 -2.96 34.74 -8.32
CA THR A 423 -3.90 34.59 -9.45
C THR A 423 -4.90 33.45 -9.24
N LEU A 424 -4.49 32.37 -8.55
CA LEU A 424 -5.36 31.23 -8.24
C LEU A 424 -6.43 31.60 -7.20
N ASN A 425 -6.07 32.39 -6.18
CA ASN A 425 -7.01 32.84 -5.16
C ASN A 425 -8.04 33.83 -5.72
N GLN A 426 -7.66 34.70 -6.65
CA GLN A 426 -8.61 35.62 -7.31
C GLN A 426 -9.59 34.89 -8.24
N PHE A 427 -9.14 33.83 -8.92
CA PHE A 427 -10.01 33.03 -9.78
C PHE A 427 -11.03 32.20 -8.97
N GLN A 428 -10.58 31.63 -7.84
CA GLN A 428 -11.44 30.91 -6.91
C GLN A 428 -12.52 31.82 -6.30
N GLN A 429 -12.14 33.04 -5.92
CA GLN A 429 -13.06 34.04 -5.35
C GLN A 429 -14.10 34.53 -6.37
N LEU A 430 -13.73 34.61 -7.66
CA LEU A 430 -14.63 34.96 -8.75
C LEU A 430 -15.65 33.83 -9.04
N LEU A 431 -15.22 32.57 -8.96
CA LEU A 431 -16.09 31.40 -9.08
C LEU A 431 -17.09 31.31 -7.92
N ASP A 432 -16.66 31.53 -6.69
CA ASP A 432 -17.55 31.47 -5.51
C ASP A 432 -18.57 32.62 -5.49
N THR A 433 -18.18 33.81 -5.96
CA THR A 433 -19.07 34.99 -5.97
C THR A 433 -20.10 34.93 -7.11
N TYR A 434 -19.72 34.47 -8.31
CA TYR A 434 -20.58 34.51 -9.49
C TYR A 434 -21.20 33.15 -9.88
N GLY A 435 -20.68 32.04 -9.34
CA GLY A 435 -21.16 30.68 -9.62
C GLY A 435 -22.66 30.45 -9.37
N PRO A 436 -23.24 30.89 -8.23
CA PRO A 436 -24.65 30.68 -7.94
C PRO A 436 -25.59 31.45 -8.90
N HIS A 437 -25.18 32.65 -9.34
CA HIS A 437 -25.96 33.48 -10.26
C HIS A 437 -25.92 32.93 -11.69
N LEU A 438 -24.80 32.33 -12.10
CA LEU A 438 -24.64 31.75 -13.43
C LEU A 438 -25.56 30.54 -13.65
N LYS A 439 -25.77 29.71 -12.61
CA LYS A 439 -26.70 28.57 -12.65
C LYS A 439 -28.16 28.98 -12.85
N ASN A 440 -28.59 30.06 -12.18
CA ASN A 440 -29.97 30.56 -12.32
C ASN A 440 -30.22 31.19 -13.69
N LEU A 441 -29.22 31.89 -14.26
CA LEU A 441 -29.30 32.47 -15.59
C LEU A 441 -29.42 31.38 -16.67
N LEU A 442 -28.64 30.29 -16.55
CA LEU A 442 -28.74 29.12 -17.42
C LEU A 442 -30.12 28.44 -17.38
N GLY A 443 -30.73 28.32 -16.19
CA GLY A 443 -32.07 27.77 -16.03
C GLY A 443 -33.16 28.60 -16.72
N ILE A 444 -33.05 29.93 -16.65
CA ILE A 444 -33.99 30.86 -17.32
C ILE A 444 -33.86 30.76 -18.85
N ILE A 445 -32.64 30.68 -19.38
CA ILE A 445 -32.39 30.53 -20.82
C ILE A 445 -32.98 29.19 -21.32
N LEU A 446 -32.79 28.11 -20.55
CA LEU A 446 -33.34 26.79 -20.90
C LEU A 446 -34.88 26.78 -20.89
N ALA A 447 -35.50 27.41 -19.88
CA ALA A 447 -36.95 27.54 -19.79
C ALA A 447 -37.54 28.34 -20.97
N LEU A 448 -36.87 29.43 -21.37
CA LEU A 448 -37.26 30.23 -22.54
C LEU A 448 -37.12 29.43 -23.85
N ALA A 449 -36.07 28.61 -23.98
CA ALA A 449 -35.89 27.75 -25.14
C ALA A 449 -37.01 26.69 -25.25
N ILE A 450 -37.35 26.02 -24.13
CA ILE A 450 -38.45 25.05 -24.09
C ILE A 450 -39.79 25.72 -24.41
N PHE A 451 -40.03 26.91 -23.86
CA PHE A 451 -41.24 27.70 -24.12
C PHE A 451 -41.36 28.10 -25.61
N PHE A 452 -40.24 28.45 -26.25
CA PHE A 452 -40.20 28.79 -27.67
C PHE A 452 -40.47 27.57 -28.56
N VAL A 453 -39.91 26.40 -28.20
CA VAL A 453 -40.19 25.12 -28.88
C VAL A 453 -41.66 24.73 -28.75
N PHE A 454 -42.26 24.89 -27.57
CA PHE A 454 -43.67 24.64 -27.32
C PHE A 454 -44.59 25.55 -28.16
N LEU A 455 -44.28 26.87 -28.23
CA LEU A 455 -44.98 27.82 -29.09
C LEU A 455 -44.89 27.46 -30.58
N ARG A 456 -43.72 26.93 -31.02
CA ARG A 456 -43.52 26.47 -32.39
C ARG A 456 -44.33 25.22 -32.70
N MET A 457 -44.49 24.30 -31.75
CA MET A 457 -45.36 23.11 -31.90
C MET A 457 -46.83 23.50 -31.99
N LEU A 458 -47.28 24.48 -31.20
CA LEU A 458 -48.68 24.94 -31.20
C LEU A 458 -49.12 25.66 -32.49
N LYS A 459 -48.18 26.09 -33.34
CA LYS A 459 -48.48 26.65 -34.67
C LYS A 459 -48.68 25.58 -35.75
N LYS A 460 -48.36 24.31 -35.46
CA LYS A 460 -48.52 23.19 -36.41
C LYS A 460 -49.83 22.41 -36.25
N PHE A 461 -50.66 22.73 -35.26
CA PHE A 461 -51.99 22.15 -35.11
C PHE A 461 -53.03 23.03 -35.84
N LYS A 462 -53.45 22.61 -37.04
CA LYS A 462 -54.66 23.12 -37.70
C LYS A 462 -55.87 22.32 -37.15
N PRO A 463 -56.97 22.97 -36.76
CA PRO A 463 -58.22 22.26 -36.46
C PRO A 463 -58.75 21.63 -37.74
N ASN A 464 -58.97 20.31 -37.73
CA ASN A 464 -59.73 19.65 -38.77
C ASN A 464 -61.20 20.03 -38.54
N ASP A 465 -61.83 20.68 -39.52
CA ASP A 465 -63.28 20.83 -39.55
C ASP A 465 -63.86 19.41 -39.68
N ALA A 466 -64.56 18.98 -38.64
CA ALA A 466 -65.37 17.78 -38.70
C ALA A 466 -66.55 18.05 -39.63
N GLU A 467 -66.47 17.51 -40.85
CA GLU A 467 -67.57 17.45 -41.79
C GLU A 467 -68.71 16.66 -41.13
N VAL A 468 -69.81 17.36 -40.87
CA VAL A 468 -71.06 16.77 -40.40
C VAL A 468 -71.69 16.05 -41.59
N GLN A 469 -71.47 14.74 -41.71
CA GLN A 469 -72.31 13.90 -42.54
C GLN A 469 -73.70 13.84 -41.90
N VAL A 470 -74.64 14.48 -42.58
CA VAL A 470 -76.08 14.32 -42.38
C VAL A 470 -76.41 12.87 -42.74
N LEU A 471 -77.04 12.15 -41.80
CA LEU A 471 -77.60 10.83 -42.10
C LEU A 471 -78.74 11.00 -43.09
N ASP A 472 -78.60 10.39 -44.27
CA ASP A 472 -79.75 10.07 -45.11
C ASP A 472 -80.39 8.77 -44.58
N GLU A 473 -81.72 8.82 -44.45
CA GLU A 473 -82.60 7.70 -44.16
C GLU A 473 -82.60 6.71 -45.33
N ASP A 474 -81.74 5.69 -45.34
CA ASP A 474 -81.99 4.47 -46.15
C ASP A 474 -81.19 3.20 -45.79
N ASP A 475 -80.58 3.10 -44.60
CA ASP A 475 -79.86 1.87 -44.19
C ASP A 475 -80.44 1.22 -42.92
N GLN A 476 -81.77 1.11 -42.85
CA GLN A 476 -82.45 0.36 -41.79
C GLN A 476 -82.66 -1.13 -42.12
N GLN A 477 -81.88 -1.70 -43.05
CA GLN A 477 -81.95 -3.11 -43.43
C GLN A 477 -80.58 -3.76 -43.65
N MET A 478 -79.65 -3.67 -42.68
CA MET A 478 -78.54 -4.64 -42.59
C MET A 478 -78.25 -5.02 -41.13
N LEU A 479 -79.30 -5.39 -40.40
CA LEU A 479 -79.23 -6.04 -39.09
C LEU A 479 -79.73 -7.49 -39.20
N ALA A 480 -79.23 -8.21 -40.20
CA ALA A 480 -79.35 -9.67 -40.30
C ALA A 480 -78.40 -10.17 -41.39
N GLY A 481 -77.46 -11.04 -41.05
CA GLY A 481 -76.76 -11.83 -42.07
C GLY A 481 -75.26 -11.99 -41.86
N THR A 482 -74.91 -13.04 -41.10
CA THR A 482 -73.93 -14.07 -41.50
C THR A 482 -72.64 -13.67 -42.22
N ARG A 483 -71.53 -13.93 -41.52
CA ARG A 483 -70.17 -14.12 -42.04
C ARG A 483 -70.12 -14.73 -43.45
N SER A 484 -69.35 -14.11 -44.34
CA SER A 484 -68.58 -14.81 -45.36
C SER A 484 -67.21 -14.13 -45.53
N LEU A 485 -66.16 -14.96 -45.61
CA LEU A 485 -64.79 -14.54 -45.83
C LEU A 485 -64.62 -14.09 -47.29
N GLY A 486 -63.97 -12.93 -47.49
CA GLY A 486 -63.47 -12.46 -48.78
C GLY A 486 -61.94 -12.42 -48.79
N SER A 487 -61.37 -13.21 -49.68
CA SER A 487 -59.94 -13.45 -49.94
C SER A 487 -59.22 -12.28 -50.62
N GLY A 488 -57.99 -11.98 -50.20
CA GLY A 488 -57.05 -11.21 -51.00
C GLY A 488 -55.89 -10.59 -50.20
N LEU A 489 -54.88 -11.39 -49.84
CA LEU A 489 -53.56 -10.84 -49.51
C LEU A 489 -52.75 -10.78 -50.81
N THR A 490 -52.35 -9.58 -51.21
CA THR A 490 -51.54 -9.36 -52.42
C THR A 490 -50.05 -9.62 -52.14
N PRO A 491 -49.28 -10.09 -53.14
CA PRO A 491 -47.85 -10.40 -52.98
C PRO A 491 -46.97 -9.20 -52.54
N GLU A 492 -47.40 -7.96 -52.82
CA GLU A 492 -46.69 -6.75 -52.40
C GLU A 492 -46.72 -6.53 -50.88
N LEU A 493 -47.82 -6.88 -50.21
CA LEU A 493 -47.96 -6.73 -48.76
C LEU A 493 -47.12 -7.76 -47.98
N LEU A 494 -46.73 -8.85 -48.64
CA LEU A 494 -45.85 -9.87 -48.11
C LEU A 494 -44.37 -9.46 -48.22
N ASN A 495 -43.99 -8.72 -49.27
CA ASN A 495 -42.62 -8.25 -49.48
C ASN A 495 -42.26 -7.09 -48.54
N ASP A 496 -43.20 -6.20 -48.25
CA ASP A 496 -43.01 -5.12 -47.27
C ASP A 496 -42.88 -5.64 -45.82
N LEU A 497 -43.61 -6.71 -45.46
CA LEU A 497 -43.51 -7.32 -44.13
C LEU A 497 -42.17 -8.05 -43.89
N ILE A 498 -41.50 -8.52 -44.96
CA ILE A 498 -40.21 -9.23 -44.87
C ILE A 498 -39.05 -8.26 -44.59
N GLN A 499 -39.14 -7.00 -45.02
CA GLN A 499 -38.08 -6.01 -44.78
C GLN A 499 -38.13 -5.37 -43.39
N GLU A 500 -39.31 -5.27 -42.77
CA GLU A 500 -39.48 -4.53 -41.52
C GLU A 500 -39.29 -5.38 -40.26
N LYS A 501 -39.62 -6.68 -40.28
CA LYS A 501 -39.52 -7.58 -39.10
C LYS A 501 -39.23 -9.06 -39.47
N PRO A 502 -37.95 -9.47 -39.53
CA PRO A 502 -37.57 -10.82 -39.95
C PRO A 502 -38.03 -11.95 -38.99
N ASP A 503 -38.26 -11.63 -37.70
CA ASP A 503 -38.54 -12.65 -36.68
C ASP A 503 -39.97 -13.22 -36.74
N ASN A 504 -40.89 -12.54 -37.44
CA ASN A 504 -42.30 -12.93 -37.52
C ASN A 504 -42.67 -13.70 -38.80
N VAL A 505 -41.72 -13.85 -39.73
CA VAL A 505 -41.92 -14.46 -41.06
C VAL A 505 -42.22 -15.97 -40.94
N SER A 506 -41.64 -16.66 -39.96
CA SER A 506 -41.87 -18.08 -39.70
C SER A 506 -43.30 -18.38 -39.22
N THR A 507 -43.91 -17.44 -38.48
CA THR A 507 -45.26 -17.58 -37.93
C THR A 507 -46.33 -17.30 -39.00
N ALA A 508 -46.07 -16.33 -39.89
CA ALA A 508 -46.94 -16.03 -41.02
C ALA A 508 -46.91 -17.13 -42.11
N LEU A 509 -45.72 -17.68 -42.43
CA LEU A 509 -45.58 -18.81 -43.35
C LEU A 509 -46.24 -20.09 -42.82
N ARG A 510 -46.11 -20.37 -41.53
CA ARG A 510 -46.77 -21.53 -40.90
C ARG A 510 -48.30 -21.43 -40.98
N LYS A 511 -48.85 -20.25 -40.77
CA LYS A 511 -50.29 -20.00 -40.85
C LYS A 511 -50.82 -20.06 -42.28
N TYR A 512 -50.04 -19.59 -43.28
CA TYR A 512 -50.38 -19.70 -44.70
C TYR A 512 -50.38 -21.16 -45.18
N LEU A 513 -49.38 -21.96 -44.77
CA LEU A 513 -49.31 -23.39 -45.07
C LEU A 513 -50.43 -24.20 -44.39
N GLU A 514 -50.87 -23.80 -43.20
CA GLU A 514 -52.02 -24.42 -42.52
C GLU A 514 -53.37 -24.10 -43.19
N THR A 515 -53.53 -22.93 -43.82
CA THR A 515 -54.75 -22.58 -44.57
C THR A 515 -54.74 -23.01 -46.05
N GLY A 516 -53.58 -23.36 -46.60
CA GLY A 516 -53.40 -23.66 -48.03
C GLY A 516 -53.68 -25.10 -48.48
N SER A 517 -54.16 -25.99 -47.60
CA SER A 517 -54.40 -27.40 -47.94
C SER A 517 -55.88 -27.79 -48.12
N SER A 518 -56.77 -26.80 -48.25
CA SER A 518 -58.18 -27.06 -48.63
C SER A 518 -58.58 -26.18 -49.81
N SER A 519 -58.26 -26.67 -51.00
CA SER A 519 -58.89 -26.33 -52.27
C SER A 519 -58.93 -27.58 -53.12
#